data_AF-A0A9P4TMR1-F1
#
_entry.id   AF-A0A9P4TMR1-F1
#
_cell.length_a   1.000
_cell.length_b   1.000
_cell.length_c   1.000
_cell.angle_alpha   90.00
_cell.angle_beta   90.00
_cell.angle_gamma   90.00
#
_symmetry.space_group_name_H-M   'P 1'
#
loop_
_entity.id
_entity.type
_entity.pdbx_description
1 polymer ?
#
loop_
_entity_poly.entity_id
_entity_poly.type
_entity_poly.pdbx_seq_one_letter_code
_entity_poly.pdbx_strand_id
1 'polypeptide(L)'
;MILRAKTIATLLSALACVSADPAPEITTLAEGHNYIAKLPCVDCPFLHRGTADGPWTKQIEDSALLLNISLPWDATYLSVNNASLLTHSTVQPRIYAAQVPEDYSTEELTRSISDDGLSAAGPLLGLSYGTSLHRMPNSTALVYRFNVFAAKFPLSEPPISFPLDASNQKVLELIFLPRPLQSPADMFPGWEIVSVRLSARERSGIPGI
;
A
#
# COMPACT_ATOMS: atom_id res chain seq x y z
N MET A 1 4.69 -17.25 -61.68
CA MET A 1 4.34 -16.25 -60.65
C MET A 1 4.82 -16.76 -59.31
N ILE A 2 5.96 -16.26 -58.81
CA ILE A 2 6.55 -16.69 -57.55
C ILE A 2 6.24 -15.58 -56.54
N LEU A 3 5.20 -15.79 -55.74
CA LEU A 3 4.86 -14.89 -54.64
C LEU A 3 5.99 -14.95 -53.62
N ARG A 4 6.62 -13.80 -53.36
CA ARG A 4 7.79 -13.65 -52.51
C ARG A 4 7.45 -13.99 -51.07
N ALA A 5 7.96 -15.12 -50.57
CA ALA A 5 7.85 -15.56 -49.17
C ALA A 5 8.54 -14.63 -48.13
N LYS A 6 9.14 -13.50 -48.57
CA LYS A 6 9.89 -12.59 -47.70
C LYS A 6 9.04 -11.56 -46.94
N THR A 7 7.75 -11.44 -47.23
CA THR A 7 6.86 -10.48 -46.55
C THR A 7 6.15 -11.02 -45.31
N ILE A 8 6.20 -12.34 -45.06
CA ILE A 8 5.49 -12.95 -43.92
C ILE A 8 6.36 -12.92 -42.64
N ALA A 9 7.69 -12.97 -42.76
CA ALA A 9 8.58 -13.00 -41.60
C ALA A 9 8.66 -11.66 -40.83
N THR A 10 8.34 -10.53 -41.45
CA THR A 10 8.36 -9.21 -40.81
C THR A 10 7.09 -8.87 -40.03
N LEU A 11 6.01 -9.63 -40.18
CA LEU A 11 4.76 -9.44 -39.41
C LEU A 11 4.74 -10.22 -38.10
N LEU A 12 5.62 -11.21 -37.91
CA LEU A 12 5.67 -12.02 -36.68
C LEU A 12 6.51 -11.41 -35.56
N SER A 13 7.36 -10.41 -35.85
CA SER A 13 8.25 -9.78 -34.86
C SER A 13 7.58 -8.67 -34.02
N ALA A 14 6.30 -8.36 -34.26
CA ALA A 14 5.58 -7.30 -33.56
C ALA A 14 4.77 -7.80 -32.34
N LEU A 15 4.77 -9.11 -32.07
CA LEU A 15 4.19 -9.70 -30.86
C LEU A 15 5.28 -9.80 -29.77
N ALA A 16 5.92 -8.68 -29.45
CA ALA A 16 6.53 -8.58 -28.13
C ALA A 16 5.36 -8.51 -27.14
N CYS A 17 5.07 -9.62 -26.46
CA CYS A 17 4.26 -9.56 -25.25
C CYS A 17 4.95 -8.57 -24.31
N VAL A 18 4.39 -7.36 -24.21
CA VAL A 18 4.69 -6.45 -23.11
C VAL A 18 4.09 -7.12 -21.89
N SER A 19 4.91 -7.93 -21.21
CA SER A 19 4.61 -8.31 -19.83
C SER A 19 4.66 -7.02 -19.04
N ALA A 20 3.52 -6.57 -18.52
CA ALA A 20 3.50 -5.41 -17.64
C ALA A 20 4.33 -5.75 -16.40
N ASP A 21 5.24 -4.86 -16.00
CA ASP A 21 6.09 -5.10 -14.85
C ASP A 21 5.26 -4.89 -13.56
N PRO A 22 5.27 -5.85 -12.62
CA PRO A 22 4.50 -5.74 -11.39
C PRO A 22 4.95 -4.50 -10.62
N ALA A 23 4.00 -3.75 -10.06
CA ALA A 23 4.31 -2.56 -9.28
C ALA A 23 5.19 -2.92 -8.07
N PRO A 24 6.20 -2.09 -7.73
CA PRO A 24 7.06 -2.35 -6.58
C PRO A 24 6.27 -2.28 -5.27
N GLU A 25 6.81 -2.91 -4.22
CA GLU A 25 6.20 -2.88 -2.89
C GLU A 25 6.01 -1.46 -2.36
N ILE A 26 6.97 -0.58 -2.64
CA ILE A 26 6.92 0.84 -2.27
C ILE A 26 7.10 1.66 -3.55
N THR A 27 6.13 2.53 -3.82
CA THR A 27 6.20 3.54 -4.88
C THR A 27 6.34 4.91 -4.23
N THR A 28 7.32 5.70 -4.65
CA THR A 28 7.55 7.06 -4.13
C THR A 28 6.86 8.07 -5.04
N LEU A 29 5.97 8.90 -4.48
CA LEU A 29 5.31 9.99 -5.21
C LEU A 29 5.98 11.34 -4.95
N ALA A 30 6.33 11.58 -3.69
CA ALA A 30 7.11 12.74 -3.26
C ALA A 30 8.04 12.31 -2.13
N GLU A 31 9.34 12.42 -2.36
CA GLU A 31 10.35 12.02 -1.38
C GLU A 31 10.16 12.78 -0.06
N GLY A 32 10.28 12.08 1.06
CA GLY A 32 10.04 12.63 2.40
C GLY A 32 8.57 12.67 2.82
N HIS A 33 7.62 12.60 1.88
CA HIS A 33 6.26 13.09 2.11
C HIS A 33 5.12 12.20 1.61
N ASN A 34 5.28 11.49 0.49
CA ASN A 34 4.17 10.78 -0.12
C ASN A 34 4.63 9.49 -0.80
N TYR A 35 4.06 8.37 -0.35
CA TYR A 35 4.41 7.02 -0.77
C TYR A 35 3.15 6.18 -0.93
N ILE A 36 3.21 5.18 -1.80
CA ILE A 36 2.22 4.12 -1.88
C ILE A 36 2.91 2.82 -1.50
N ALA A 37 2.34 2.10 -0.54
CA ALA A 37 2.76 0.75 -0.22
C ALA A 37 1.74 -0.26 -0.76
N LYS A 38 2.21 -1.22 -1.56
CA LYS A 38 1.48 -2.42 -1.97
C LYS A 38 1.74 -3.50 -0.92
N LEU A 39 0.90 -3.54 0.11
CA LEU A 39 1.03 -4.48 1.23
C LEU A 39 0.42 -5.83 0.83
N PRO A 40 1.20 -6.92 0.74
CA PRO A 40 0.64 -8.23 0.38
C PRO A 40 -0.41 -8.66 1.40
N CYS A 41 -1.55 -9.16 0.92
CA CYS A 41 -2.64 -9.72 1.72
C CYS A 41 -2.51 -11.24 1.67
N VAL A 42 -1.80 -11.83 2.64
CA VAL A 42 -1.58 -13.29 2.66
C VAL A 42 -2.86 -13.99 3.12
N ASP A 43 -3.19 -15.13 2.51
CA ASP A 43 -4.40 -15.92 2.77
C ASP A 43 -5.71 -15.10 2.61
N CYS A 44 -5.67 -14.14 1.70
CA CYS A 44 -6.70 -13.14 1.44
C CYS A 44 -7.07 -13.19 -0.05
N PRO A 45 -8.03 -14.06 -0.43
CA PRO A 45 -8.51 -14.19 -1.81
C PRO A 45 -8.97 -12.85 -2.39
N PHE A 46 -8.64 -12.60 -3.65
CA PHE A 46 -9.13 -11.42 -4.37
C PHE A 46 -10.68 -11.45 -4.48
N LEU A 47 -11.32 -10.33 -4.16
CA LEU A 47 -12.76 -10.16 -4.29
C LEU A 47 -13.12 -9.58 -5.66
N HIS A 48 -14.00 -10.27 -6.38
CA HIS A 48 -14.43 -9.87 -7.70
C HIS A 48 -15.95 -9.99 -7.87
N ARG A 49 -16.52 -9.09 -8.66
CA ARG A 49 -17.90 -9.18 -9.16
C ARG A 49 -17.86 -9.21 -10.69
N GLY A 50 -18.48 -10.23 -11.28
CA GLY A 50 -18.53 -10.40 -12.74
C GLY A 50 -19.41 -9.36 -13.44
N THR A 51 -20.38 -8.79 -12.72
CA THR A 51 -21.26 -7.70 -13.19
C THR A 51 -21.44 -6.67 -12.08
N ALA A 52 -21.87 -5.45 -12.42
CA ALA A 52 -22.05 -4.37 -11.45
C ALA A 52 -23.00 -4.75 -10.30
N ASP A 53 -24.08 -5.48 -10.61
CA ASP A 53 -25.10 -5.92 -9.66
C ASP A 53 -24.95 -7.40 -9.24
N GLY A 54 -23.87 -8.05 -9.66
CA GLY A 54 -23.61 -9.45 -9.35
C GLY A 54 -23.13 -9.67 -7.92
N PRO A 55 -23.23 -10.91 -7.40
CA PRO A 55 -22.68 -11.23 -6.08
C PRO A 55 -21.16 -11.12 -6.08
N TRP A 56 -20.61 -10.71 -4.94
CA TRP A 56 -19.17 -10.77 -4.71
C TRP A 56 -18.71 -12.22 -4.57
N THR A 57 -17.67 -12.57 -5.30
CA THR A 57 -17.07 -13.90 -5.31
C THR A 57 -15.60 -13.82 -4.96
N LYS A 58 -15.07 -14.88 -4.34
CA LYS A 58 -13.65 -15.02 -4.03
C LYS A 58 -12.97 -15.72 -5.20
N GLN A 59 -11.90 -15.12 -5.71
CA GLN A 59 -11.01 -15.76 -6.68
C GLN A 59 -9.78 -16.29 -5.95
N ILE A 60 -9.28 -17.46 -6.38
CA ILE A 60 -8.08 -18.10 -5.81
C ILE A 60 -6.86 -17.43 -6.44
N GLU A 61 -6.73 -16.14 -6.17
CA GLU A 61 -5.64 -15.29 -6.62
C GLU A 61 -5.11 -14.55 -5.40
N ASP A 62 -3.78 -14.43 -5.33
CA ASP A 62 -3.12 -13.63 -4.33
C ASP A 62 -3.48 -12.16 -4.53
N SER A 63 -3.59 -11.41 -3.43
CA SER A 63 -3.98 -10.01 -3.48
C SER A 63 -3.11 -9.16 -2.58
N ALA A 64 -3.08 -7.86 -2.86
CA ALA A 64 -2.44 -6.84 -2.06
C ALA A 64 -3.41 -5.74 -1.66
N LEU A 65 -3.06 -4.99 -0.63
CA LEU A 65 -3.75 -3.80 -0.16
C LEU A 65 -2.92 -2.58 -0.53
N LEU A 66 -3.55 -1.60 -1.17
CA LEU A 66 -2.92 -0.33 -1.47
C LEU A 66 -3.06 0.66 -0.30
N LEU A 67 -1.93 1.12 0.21
CA LEU A 67 -1.82 2.10 1.27
C LEU A 67 -1.14 3.38 0.75
N ASN A 68 -1.91 4.44 0.60
CA ASN A 68 -1.46 5.80 0.35
C ASN A 68 -1.01 6.43 1.67
N ILE A 69 0.28 6.71 1.78
CA ILE A 69 0.94 7.23 2.98
C ILE A 69 1.35 8.67 2.69
N SER A 70 0.85 9.62 3.46
CA SER A 70 1.28 11.01 3.33
C SER A 70 1.63 11.66 4.66
N LEU A 71 2.69 12.47 4.62
CA LEU A 71 3.15 13.32 5.71
C LEU A 71 3.13 14.76 5.18
N PRO A 72 2.21 15.62 5.65
CA PRO A 72 2.20 17.03 5.27
C PRO A 72 3.54 17.71 5.58
N TRP A 73 3.84 18.81 4.91
CA TRP A 73 5.10 19.53 5.05
C TRP A 73 5.38 20.01 6.49
N ASP A 74 4.32 20.35 7.21
CA ASP A 74 4.35 20.75 8.63
C ASP A 74 4.47 19.55 9.60
N ALA A 75 4.39 18.32 9.09
CA ALA A 75 4.43 17.07 9.83
C ALA A 75 3.44 17.02 11.01
N THR A 76 2.28 17.68 10.88
CA THR A 76 1.26 17.74 11.95
C THR A 76 0.57 16.41 12.23
N TYR A 77 0.47 15.54 11.23
CA TYR A 77 -0.07 14.18 11.36
C TYR A 77 0.48 13.29 10.25
N LEU A 78 0.47 11.98 10.49
CA LEU A 78 0.70 10.98 9.44
C LEU A 78 -0.66 10.58 8.85
N SER A 79 -0.80 10.50 7.54
CA SER A 79 -2.02 10.01 6.89
C SER A 79 -1.79 8.65 6.26
N VAL A 80 -2.73 7.73 6.46
CA VAL A 80 -2.80 6.46 5.72
C VAL A 80 -4.19 6.32 5.13
N ASN A 81 -4.31 6.25 3.80
CA ASN A 81 -5.57 6.23 3.05
C ASN A 81 -6.56 7.32 3.53
N ASN A 82 -6.07 8.56 3.63
CA ASN A 82 -6.81 9.75 4.05
C ASN A 82 -7.22 9.79 5.53
N ALA A 83 -6.77 8.83 6.35
CA ALA A 83 -7.01 8.83 7.79
C ALA A 83 -5.81 9.40 8.56
N SER A 84 -6.03 10.44 9.35
CA SER A 84 -5.01 11.06 10.19
C SER A 84 -4.67 10.22 11.42
N LEU A 85 -3.44 9.74 11.47
CA LEU A 85 -2.77 9.02 12.53
C LEU A 85 -1.76 9.94 13.24
N LEU A 86 -1.29 9.50 14.41
CA LEU A 86 -0.41 10.28 15.29
C LEU A 86 -0.99 11.63 15.72
N THR A 87 -2.32 11.72 15.78
CA THR A 87 -3.05 12.89 16.29
C THR A 87 -3.23 12.78 17.81
N HIS A 88 -3.71 13.85 18.44
CA HIS A 88 -4.07 13.85 19.86
C HIS A 88 -5.37 13.08 20.19
N SER A 89 -6.03 12.49 19.18
CA SER A 89 -7.26 11.73 19.36
C SER A 89 -6.99 10.38 20.03
N THR A 90 -7.83 9.99 20.98
CA THR A 90 -7.85 8.63 21.55
C THR A 90 -8.67 7.64 20.72
N VAL A 91 -9.46 8.13 19.76
CA VAL A 91 -10.27 7.32 18.85
C VAL A 91 -9.46 7.05 17.59
N GLN A 92 -9.25 5.77 17.28
CA GLN A 92 -8.59 5.36 16.04
C GLN A 92 -9.51 5.61 14.83
N PRO A 93 -9.00 6.24 13.76
CA PRO A 93 -9.79 6.49 12.57
C PRO A 93 -10.07 5.18 11.81
N ARG A 94 -11.16 5.17 11.04
CA ARG A 94 -11.45 4.05 10.13
C ARG A 94 -10.57 4.20 8.89
N ILE A 95 -9.89 3.12 8.52
CA ILE A 95 -9.02 3.08 7.34
C ILE A 95 -9.59 2.04 6.38
N TYR A 96 -9.71 2.43 5.13
CA TYR A 96 -10.12 1.55 4.04
C TYR A 96 -8.97 1.45 3.05
N ALA A 97 -8.70 0.26 2.52
CA ALA A 97 -7.71 0.05 1.47
C ALA A 97 -8.35 -0.65 0.28
N ALA A 98 -7.96 -0.25 -0.92
CA ALA A 98 -8.31 -0.97 -2.13
C ALA A 98 -7.52 -2.28 -2.16
N GLN A 99 -8.24 -3.37 -2.37
CA GLN A 99 -7.64 -4.66 -2.69
C GLN A 99 -7.35 -4.71 -4.19
N VAL A 100 -6.15 -5.13 -4.56
CA VAL A 100 -5.72 -5.34 -5.94
C VAL A 100 -5.12 -6.73 -6.09
N PRO A 101 -5.03 -7.31 -7.29
CA PRO A 101 -4.24 -8.52 -7.53
C PRO A 101 -2.78 -8.33 -7.10
N GLU A 102 -2.10 -9.40 -6.68
CA GLU A 102 -0.69 -9.30 -6.25
C GLU A 102 0.23 -8.85 -7.40
N ASP A 103 -0.08 -9.25 -8.63
CA ASP A 103 0.63 -8.91 -9.87
C ASP A 103 0.22 -7.54 -10.46
N TYR A 104 -0.56 -6.74 -9.72
CA TYR A 104 -0.98 -5.41 -10.12
C TYR A 104 0.20 -4.57 -10.63
N SER A 105 0.08 -4.09 -11.87
CA SER A 105 1.18 -3.54 -12.65
C SER A 105 1.49 -2.09 -12.31
N THR A 106 2.70 -1.66 -12.67
CA THR A 106 3.12 -0.26 -12.53
C THR A 106 2.23 0.69 -13.34
N GLU A 107 1.80 0.26 -14.53
CA GLU A 107 0.92 1.04 -15.41
C GLU A 107 -0.47 1.20 -14.80
N GLU A 108 -1.04 0.13 -14.21
CA GLU A 108 -2.32 0.19 -13.53
C GLU A 108 -2.25 1.09 -12.29
N LEU A 109 -1.19 0.96 -11.50
CA LEU A 109 -0.96 1.82 -10.34
C LEU A 109 -0.87 3.29 -10.75
N THR A 110 -0.09 3.59 -11.80
CA THR A 110 0.07 4.95 -12.34
C THR A 110 -1.27 5.51 -12.81
N ARG A 111 -2.08 4.69 -13.49
CA ARG A 111 -3.43 5.07 -13.93
C ARG A 111 -4.36 5.33 -12.75
N SER A 112 -4.34 4.50 -11.71
CA SER A 112 -5.16 4.73 -10.52
C SER A 112 -4.73 5.97 -9.72
N ILE A 113 -3.45 6.35 -9.78
CA ILE A 113 -2.98 7.62 -9.22
C ILE A 113 -3.52 8.81 -10.02
N SER A 114 -3.58 8.71 -11.36
CA SER A 114 -4.02 9.81 -12.23
C SER A 114 -5.54 10.01 -12.29
N ASP A 115 -6.33 8.92 -12.24
CA ASP A 115 -7.69 8.97 -12.77
C ASP A 115 -8.80 9.22 -11.73
N ASP A 116 -8.64 8.87 -10.44
CA ASP A 116 -9.58 9.27 -9.36
C ASP A 116 -9.18 8.78 -7.94
N GLY A 117 -7.90 8.46 -7.74
CA GLY A 117 -7.35 8.03 -6.45
C GLY A 117 -7.40 6.52 -6.22
N LEU A 118 -6.48 6.02 -5.40
CA LEU A 118 -6.23 4.58 -5.18
C LEU A 118 -7.47 3.80 -4.72
N SER A 119 -8.47 4.47 -4.14
CA SER A 119 -9.72 3.84 -3.69
C SER A 119 -10.55 3.21 -4.81
N ALA A 120 -10.35 3.64 -6.06
CA ALA A 120 -11.03 3.09 -7.23
C ALA A 120 -10.33 1.85 -7.82
N ALA A 121 -9.13 1.50 -7.34
CA ALA A 121 -8.34 0.41 -7.90
C ALA A 121 -8.96 -0.99 -7.69
N GLY A 122 -9.89 -1.12 -6.74
CA GLY A 122 -10.58 -2.38 -6.46
C GLY A 122 -11.53 -2.28 -5.27
N PRO A 123 -12.02 -3.41 -4.74
CA PRO A 123 -12.94 -3.40 -3.61
C PRO A 123 -12.27 -2.82 -2.36
N LEU A 124 -13.03 -2.00 -1.63
CA LEU A 124 -12.55 -1.34 -0.42
C LEU A 124 -12.75 -2.24 0.80
N LEU A 125 -11.63 -2.61 1.44
CA LEU A 125 -11.60 -3.37 2.67
C LEU A 125 -11.36 -2.45 3.86
N GLY A 126 -12.23 -2.52 4.87
CA GLY A 126 -12.02 -1.86 6.15
C GLY A 126 -10.94 -2.58 6.96
N LEU A 127 -9.95 -1.85 7.43
CA LEU A 127 -8.80 -2.41 8.12
C LEU A 127 -9.00 -2.45 9.62
N SER A 128 -8.64 -3.58 10.23
CA SER A 128 -8.37 -3.68 11.66
C SER A 128 -6.85 -3.67 11.84
N TYR A 129 -6.36 -2.65 12.54
CA TYR A 129 -4.93 -2.35 12.58
C TYR A 129 -4.47 -1.90 13.96
N GLY A 130 -3.17 -2.03 14.19
CA GLY A 130 -2.48 -1.53 15.36
C GLY A 130 -1.28 -0.69 14.93
N THR A 131 -0.92 0.28 15.75
CA THR A 131 0.17 1.20 15.45
C THR A 131 1.13 1.29 16.64
N SER A 132 2.42 1.42 16.37
CA SER A 132 3.41 1.76 17.39
C SER A 132 4.36 2.83 16.89
N LEU A 133 4.80 3.70 17.79
CA LEU A 133 5.82 4.71 17.54
C LEU A 133 6.85 4.61 18.64
N HIS A 134 8.12 4.42 18.28
CA HIS A 134 9.20 4.34 19.24
C HIS A 134 10.46 5.03 18.70
N ARG A 135 11.30 5.52 19.61
CA ARG A 135 12.59 6.10 19.25
C ARG A 135 13.62 4.99 19.08
N MET A 136 14.46 5.09 18.06
CA MET A 136 15.60 4.20 17.89
C MET A 136 16.64 4.42 19.00
N PRO A 137 17.23 3.36 19.57
CA PRO A 137 18.33 3.50 20.51
C PRO A 137 19.48 4.33 19.91
N ASN A 138 20.02 5.27 20.69
CA ASN A 138 21.13 6.14 20.31
C ASN A 138 20.90 7.00 19.04
N SER A 139 19.64 7.24 18.66
CA SER A 139 19.30 8.08 17.49
C SER A 139 18.10 8.98 17.79
N THR A 140 17.98 10.08 17.05
CA THR A 140 16.80 10.94 17.05
C THR A 140 15.68 10.38 16.16
N ALA A 141 15.97 9.31 15.41
CA ALA A 141 15.01 8.66 14.53
C ALA A 141 13.83 8.06 15.29
N LEU A 142 12.64 8.21 14.71
CA LEU A 142 11.44 7.54 15.16
C LEU A 142 11.07 6.43 14.17
N VAL A 143 10.72 5.26 14.70
CA VAL A 143 10.19 4.15 13.91
C VAL A 143 8.71 4.04 14.20
N TYR A 144 7.92 4.16 13.15
CA TYR A 144 6.49 3.92 13.18
C TYR A 144 6.15 2.63 12.46
N ARG A 145 5.33 1.80 13.11
CA ARG A 145 4.86 0.55 12.55
C ARG A 145 3.35 0.56 12.46
N PHE A 146 2.85 0.21 11.29
CA PHE A 146 1.44 0.04 11.00
C PHE A 146 1.19 -1.43 10.64
N ASN A 147 0.48 -2.12 11.52
CA ASN A 147 0.24 -3.55 11.41
C ASN A 147 -1.25 -3.82 11.18
N VAL A 148 -1.59 -4.32 9.99
CA VAL A 148 -2.95 -4.77 9.67
C VAL A 148 -3.09 -6.24 10.07
N PHE A 149 -4.07 -6.55 10.91
CA PHE A 149 -4.31 -7.91 11.40
C PHE A 149 -5.65 -8.50 10.94
N ALA A 150 -6.55 -7.68 10.39
CA ALA A 150 -7.71 -8.17 9.65
C ALA A 150 -8.20 -7.15 8.62
N ALA A 151 -8.81 -7.64 7.55
CA ALA A 151 -9.45 -6.84 6.52
C ALA A 151 -10.90 -7.30 6.35
N LYS A 152 -11.85 -6.35 6.38
CA LYS A 152 -13.29 -6.65 6.35
C LYS A 152 -13.93 -6.02 5.14
N PHE A 153 -14.65 -6.83 4.37
CA PHE A 153 -15.48 -6.37 3.27
C PHE A 153 -16.94 -6.25 3.71
N PRO A 154 -17.49 -5.03 3.83
CA PRO A 154 -18.83 -4.84 4.38
C PRO A 154 -19.96 -5.03 3.38
N LEU A 155 -19.68 -5.04 2.07
CA LEU A 155 -20.71 -5.03 1.01
C LEU A 155 -21.17 -6.43 0.57
N SER A 156 -20.66 -7.50 1.20
CA SER A 156 -21.16 -8.86 0.98
C SER A 156 -22.15 -9.26 2.06
N GLU A 157 -23.05 -10.18 1.74
CA GLU A 157 -23.98 -10.79 2.69
C GLU A 157 -23.72 -12.31 2.77
N PRO A 158 -23.21 -12.83 3.89
CA PRO A 158 -22.73 -12.12 5.08
C PRO A 158 -21.43 -11.32 4.82
N PRO A 159 -21.09 -10.33 5.68
CA PRO A 159 -19.83 -9.59 5.56
C PRO A 159 -18.62 -10.54 5.61
N ILE A 160 -17.75 -10.44 4.61
CA ILE A 160 -16.55 -11.25 4.53
C ILE A 160 -15.46 -10.59 5.38
N SER A 161 -14.74 -11.40 6.15
CA SER A 161 -13.57 -10.97 6.91
C SER A 161 -12.41 -11.88 6.60
N PHE A 162 -11.24 -11.28 6.39
CA PHE A 162 -9.98 -11.97 6.18
C PHE A 162 -9.09 -11.71 7.40
N PRO A 163 -8.70 -12.74 8.17
CA PRO A 163 -7.64 -12.60 9.14
C PRO A 163 -6.31 -12.43 8.39
N LEU A 164 -5.48 -11.49 8.84
CA LEU A 164 -4.12 -11.27 8.30
C LEU A 164 -3.12 -11.65 9.39
N ASP A 165 -3.22 -12.88 9.90
CA ASP A 165 -2.41 -13.44 11.00
C ASP A 165 -1.30 -14.39 10.51
N ALA A 166 -1.23 -14.65 9.20
CA ALA A 166 -0.19 -15.44 8.58
C ALA A 166 1.22 -14.99 8.99
N SER A 167 2.13 -15.96 9.20
CA SER A 167 3.46 -15.67 9.76
C SER A 167 4.38 -14.85 8.85
N ASN A 168 4.12 -14.88 7.54
CA ASN A 168 4.78 -14.11 6.49
C ASN A 168 4.02 -12.80 6.15
N GLN A 169 2.92 -12.49 6.85
CA GLN A 169 2.23 -11.22 6.68
C GLN A 169 3.19 -10.06 7.06
N LYS A 170 3.38 -9.14 6.11
CA LYS A 170 4.26 -7.99 6.31
C LYS A 170 3.56 -6.89 7.11
N VAL A 171 4.36 -5.98 7.66
CA VAL A 171 3.92 -4.74 8.31
C VAL A 171 4.55 -3.54 7.64
N LEU A 172 3.83 -2.43 7.58
CA LEU A 172 4.39 -1.17 7.07
C LEU A 172 5.24 -0.53 8.17
N GLU A 173 6.46 -0.16 7.82
CA GLU A 173 7.38 0.53 8.70
C GLU A 173 7.91 1.81 8.06
N LEU A 174 7.82 2.90 8.82
CA LEU A 174 8.28 4.23 8.45
C LEU A 174 9.37 4.66 9.43
N ILE A 175 10.45 5.22 8.91
CA ILE A 175 11.49 5.86 9.72
C ILE A 175 11.42 7.35 9.47
N PHE A 176 11.26 8.11 10.56
CA PHE A 176 11.25 9.56 10.53
C PHE A 176 12.56 10.12 11.09
N LEU A 177 13.08 11.16 10.45
CA LEU A 177 14.13 12.00 11.00
C LEU A 177 13.64 13.44 11.22
N PRO A 178 14.18 14.15 12.22
CA PRO A 178 13.92 15.58 12.36
C PRO A 178 14.48 16.31 11.14
N ARG A 179 13.66 17.15 10.51
CA ARG A 179 14.11 18.00 9.41
C ARG A 179 14.96 19.14 9.97
N PRO A 180 16.12 19.46 9.39
CA PRO A 180 16.82 20.70 9.72
C PRO A 180 15.95 21.90 9.33
N LEU A 181 15.87 22.91 10.20
CA LEU A 181 15.18 24.16 9.88
C LEU A 181 15.89 24.82 8.69
N GLN A 182 15.22 24.91 7.54
CA GLN A 182 15.79 25.49 6.33
C GLN A 182 15.44 26.98 6.20
N SER A 183 14.41 27.43 6.92
CA SER A 183 13.94 28.81 6.91
C SER A 183 13.55 29.30 8.31
N PRO A 184 13.75 30.60 8.62
CA PRO A 184 13.17 31.23 9.82
C PRO A 184 11.63 31.18 9.86
N ALA A 185 10.97 30.90 8.73
CA ALA A 185 9.53 30.72 8.63
C ALA A 185 9.07 29.31 9.07
N ASP A 186 9.98 28.38 9.28
CA ASP A 186 9.67 27.05 9.80
C ASP A 186 9.30 27.17 11.28
N MET A 187 7.99 27.26 11.56
CA MET A 187 7.48 27.55 12.90
C MET A 187 7.73 26.42 13.92
N PHE A 188 8.01 25.20 13.46
CA PHE A 188 8.23 24.03 14.31
C PHE A 188 9.27 23.08 13.70
N PRO A 189 10.02 22.30 14.52
CA PRO A 189 10.86 21.23 14.01
C PRO A 189 9.97 20.19 13.31
N GLY A 190 10.06 20.14 11.98
CA GLY A 190 9.33 19.19 11.16
C GLY A 190 9.94 17.80 11.18
N TRP A 191 9.20 16.82 10.69
CA TRP A 191 9.70 15.47 10.42
C TRP A 191 9.66 15.21 8.93
N GLU A 192 10.50 14.29 8.47
CA GLU A 192 10.46 13.75 7.11
C GLU A 192 10.57 12.23 7.16
N ILE A 193 9.94 11.57 6.19
CA ILE A 193 10.05 10.11 6.03
C ILE A 193 11.34 9.82 5.27
N VAL A 194 12.33 9.23 5.93
CA VAL A 194 13.62 8.88 5.30
C VAL A 194 13.67 7.44 4.82
N SER A 195 12.74 6.60 5.28
CA SER A 195 12.60 5.23 4.83
C SER A 195 11.16 4.77 4.97
N VAL A 196 10.67 4.10 3.93
CA VAL A 196 9.41 3.35 3.91
C VAL A 196 9.72 1.94 3.47
N ARG A 197 9.28 0.95 4.23
CA ARG A 197 9.49 -0.46 3.89
C ARG A 197 8.39 -1.34 4.42
N LEU A 198 8.22 -2.50 3.78
CA LEU A 198 7.42 -3.60 4.30
C LEU A 198 8.36 -4.57 5.04
N SER A 199 8.25 -4.62 6.36
CA SER A 199 9.09 -5.47 7.21
C SER A 199 8.33 -6.71 7.69
N ALA A 200 9.07 -7.72 8.16
CA ALA A 200 8.45 -8.88 8.78
C ALA A 200 7.73 -8.47 10.08
N ARG A 201 6.61 -9.12 10.36
CA ARG A 201 5.96 -8.99 11.67
C ARG A 201 6.87 -9.59 12.74
N GLU A 202 7.20 -8.81 13.76
CA GLU A 202 7.89 -9.36 14.92
C GLU A 202 6.95 -10.38 15.58
N ARG A 203 7.44 -11.61 15.77
CA ARG A 203 6.70 -12.60 16.55
C ARG A 203 6.60 -12.08 17.97
N SER A 204 5.38 -11.92 18.48
CA SER A 204 5.14 -11.65 19.89
C SER A 204 5.94 -12.65 20.74
N GLY A 205 6.97 -12.17 21.46
CA GLY A 205 7.66 -12.98 22.46
C GLY A 205 9.17 -12.83 22.63
N ILE A 206 9.87 -11.96 21.89
CA ILE A 206 11.29 -11.67 22.18
C ILE A 206 11.46 -10.17 22.29
N PRO A 207 11.64 -9.61 23.51
CA PRO A 207 12.15 -8.26 23.64
C PRO A 207 13.53 -8.24 22.99
N GLY A 208 13.68 -7.43 21.94
CA GLY A 208 14.96 -7.19 21.31
C GLY A 208 15.97 -6.71 22.34
N ILE A 209 17.10 -7.41 22.33
CA ILE A 209 18.36 -7.25 23.08
C ILE A 209 18.80 -5.78 23.15
#